data_AF-A0A7N4UX25-F1
#
_entry.id   AF-A0A7N4UX25-F1
#
_cell.length_a   1.000
_cell.length_b   1.000
_cell.length_c   1.000
_cell.angle_alpha   90.00
_cell.angle_beta   90.00
_cell.angle_gamma   90.00
#
_symmetry.space_group_name_H-M   'P 1'
#
loop_
_entity.id
_entity.type
_entity.pdbx_description
1 polymer ?
#
loop_
_entity_poly.entity_id
_entity_poly.type
_entity_poly.pdbx_seq_one_letter_code
_entity_poly.pdbx_strand_id
1 'polypeptide(L)'
;MATDVFNSKNLAVQAQKKILGKMVSKSIATTLIDDTSSDVLDELYRVTKEYTHNKKEAEKIIKNLIKTVIKLAILYRNNQFNQDELALMEKFKKKVHQLAMTVVSFYQVDYTFDRNVLSRLLNECREMLHQIIQRHLTAKSHGRVNNVFDHFSDCEFLAALYNPFGTYKPHLQKLCEGINKMLDEGNI
;
A
#
# COMPACT_ATOMS: atom_id res chain seq x y z
N MET A 1 41.18 -15.53 40.76
CA MET A 1 40.29 -16.10 39.73
C MET A 1 39.09 -15.18 39.61
N ALA A 2 38.93 -14.50 38.47
CA ALA A 2 37.75 -13.66 38.25
C ALA A 2 36.55 -14.59 38.02
N THR A 3 35.54 -14.46 38.87
CA THR A 3 34.28 -15.18 38.71
C THR A 3 33.62 -14.74 37.41
N ASP A 4 33.50 -15.68 36.48
CA ASP A 4 32.75 -15.48 35.23
C ASP A 4 31.26 -15.37 35.61
N VAL A 5 30.79 -14.15 35.83
CA VAL A 5 29.40 -13.89 36.18
C VAL A 5 28.58 -13.95 34.90
N PHE A 6 27.95 -15.10 34.65
CA PHE A 6 26.97 -15.25 33.59
C PHE A 6 25.86 -14.20 33.72
N ASN A 7 25.76 -13.31 32.74
CA ASN A 7 24.77 -12.24 32.72
C ASN A 7 23.70 -12.52 31.65
N SER A 8 22.61 -13.14 32.08
CA SER A 8 21.46 -13.47 31.23
C SER A 8 20.84 -12.25 30.54
N LYS A 9 20.97 -11.05 31.12
CA LYS A 9 20.48 -9.79 30.52
C LYS A 9 21.27 -9.43 29.26
N ASN A 10 22.59 -9.62 29.26
CA ASN A 10 23.42 -9.37 28.08
C ASN A 10 23.11 -10.36 26.96
N LEU A 11 22.90 -11.63 27.31
CA LEU A 11 22.51 -12.67 26.35
C LEU A 11 21.13 -12.38 25.73
N ALA A 12 20.16 -11.97 26.56
CA ALA A 12 18.82 -11.59 26.10
C ALA A 12 18.86 -10.36 25.17
N VAL A 13 19.67 -9.34 25.48
CA VAL A 13 19.85 -8.16 24.63
C VAL A 13 20.51 -8.52 23.30
N GLN A 14 21.51 -9.41 23.29
CA GLN A 14 22.12 -9.90 22.05
C GLN A 14 21.13 -10.70 21.20
N ALA A 15 20.32 -11.56 21.82
CA ALA A 15 19.27 -12.30 21.14
C ALA A 15 18.23 -11.35 20.52
N GLN A 16 17.76 -10.35 21.27
CA GLN A 16 16.84 -9.31 20.79
C GLN A 16 17.42 -8.53 19.60
N LYS A 17 18.67 -8.08 19.68
CA LYS A 17 19.35 -7.38 18.55
C LYS A 17 19.44 -8.26 17.32
N LYS A 18 19.74 -9.56 17.48
CA LYS A 18 19.85 -10.51 16.38
C LYS A 18 18.48 -10.79 15.72
N ILE A 19 17.40 -10.84 16.51
CA ILE A 19 16.02 -10.99 16.01
C ILE A 19 15.58 -9.72 15.27
N LEU A 20 15.75 -8.54 15.86
CA LEU A 20 15.43 -7.26 15.22
C LEU A 20 16.22 -7.05 13.93
N GLY A 21 17.51 -7.35 13.94
CA GLY A 21 18.37 -7.27 12.75
C GLY A 21 17.94 -8.20 11.63
N LYS A 22 17.40 -9.39 11.95
CA LYS A 22 16.83 -10.33 10.97
C LYS A 22 15.42 -9.93 10.49
N MET A 23 14.61 -9.32 11.35
CA MET A 23 13.28 -8.81 10.99
C MET A 23 13.35 -7.59 10.05
N VAL A 24 14.44 -6.82 10.12
CA VAL A 24 14.63 -5.57 9.36
C VAL A 24 15.51 -5.77 8.10
N SER A 25 16.12 -6.95 7.89
CA SER A 25 17.11 -7.10 6.81
C SER A 25 16.51 -7.13 5.39
N LYS A 26 17.15 -6.35 4.50
CA LYS A 26 17.21 -6.30 3.02
C LYS A 26 15.96 -6.50 2.15
N SER A 27 14.97 -7.28 2.55
CA SER A 27 13.83 -7.61 1.68
C SER A 27 12.68 -6.60 1.82
N ILE A 28 12.49 -5.92 2.97
CA ILE A 28 11.43 -4.87 3.08
C ILE A 28 11.72 -3.71 2.13
N ALA A 29 13.00 -3.53 1.80
CA ALA A 29 13.45 -2.62 0.76
C ALA A 29 12.98 -3.02 -0.65
N THR A 30 12.81 -4.30 -0.99
CA THR A 30 12.63 -4.71 -2.40
C THR A 30 11.22 -4.54 -2.95
N THR A 31 10.18 -4.32 -2.13
CA THR A 31 8.78 -4.20 -2.61
C THR A 31 8.25 -2.76 -2.57
N LEU A 32 8.99 -1.83 -1.96
CA LEU A 32 8.60 -0.42 -1.82
C LEU A 32 9.71 0.56 -2.20
N ILE A 33 10.93 0.07 -2.46
CA ILE A 33 12.10 0.87 -2.85
C ILE A 33 12.56 0.47 -4.26
N ASP A 34 11.72 -0.22 -5.03
CA ASP A 34 11.92 -0.22 -6.48
C ASP A 34 11.48 1.13 -7.05
N ASP A 35 12.19 1.59 -8.09
CA ASP A 35 11.99 2.92 -8.67
C ASP A 35 10.56 3.09 -9.20
N THR A 36 9.97 2.02 -9.76
CA THR A 36 8.61 2.04 -10.32
C THR A 36 7.56 2.29 -9.24
N SER A 37 7.59 1.53 -8.13
CA SER A 37 6.68 1.74 -7.00
C SER A 37 6.83 3.13 -6.39
N SER A 38 8.06 3.67 -6.37
CA SER A 38 8.34 5.00 -5.85
C SER A 38 7.71 6.10 -6.72
N ASP A 39 7.84 5.99 -8.04
CA ASP A 39 7.24 6.92 -9.00
C ASP A 39 5.70 6.91 -8.91
N VAL A 40 5.09 5.73 -8.76
CA VAL A 40 3.64 5.59 -8.54
C VAL A 40 3.21 6.27 -7.25
N LEU A 41 3.92 6.06 -6.14
CA LEU A 41 3.63 6.72 -4.86
C LEU A 41 3.76 8.25 -4.95
N ASP A 42 4.74 8.74 -5.70
CA ASP A 42 4.96 10.17 -5.94
C ASP A 42 3.84 10.79 -6.77
N GLU A 43 3.34 10.10 -7.80
CA GLU A 43 2.18 10.57 -8.56
C GLU A 43 0.90 10.54 -7.73
N LEU A 44 0.67 9.49 -6.94
CA LEU A 44 -0.43 9.47 -5.97
C LEU A 44 -0.35 10.64 -4.98
N TYR A 45 0.86 10.98 -4.50
CA TYR A 45 1.07 12.16 -3.66
C TYR A 45 0.70 13.46 -4.38
N ARG A 46 1.17 13.64 -5.63
CA ARG A 46 0.95 14.86 -6.42
C ARG A 46 -0.55 15.11 -6.65
N VAL A 47 -1.28 14.09 -7.11
CA VAL A 47 -2.73 14.22 -7.35
C VAL A 47 -3.51 14.43 -6.06
N THR A 48 -3.12 13.77 -4.97
CA THR A 48 -3.74 13.98 -3.64
C THR A 48 -3.52 15.41 -3.15
N LYS A 49 -2.28 15.92 -3.27
CA LYS A 49 -1.91 17.27 -2.83
C LYS A 49 -2.64 18.33 -3.62
N GLU A 50 -2.73 18.17 -4.94
CA GLU A 50 -3.43 19.11 -5.81
C GLU A 50 -4.93 19.12 -5.50
N TYR A 51 -5.56 17.96 -5.32
CA TYR A 51 -6.99 17.86 -5.03
C TYR A 51 -7.38 18.42 -3.66
N THR A 52 -6.60 18.07 -2.63
CA THR A 52 -6.89 18.50 -1.25
C THR A 52 -6.46 19.93 -0.96
N HIS A 53 -5.64 20.53 -1.84
CA HIS A 53 -4.89 21.76 -1.59
C HIS A 53 -4.15 21.75 -0.23
N ASN A 54 -3.77 20.56 0.26
CA ASN A 54 -3.23 20.38 1.60
C ASN A 54 -2.05 19.41 1.60
N LYS A 55 -0.84 19.98 1.58
CA LYS A 55 0.42 19.22 1.65
C LYS A 55 0.47 18.24 2.84
N LYS A 56 0.03 18.68 4.03
CA LYS A 56 0.12 17.85 5.24
C LYS A 56 -0.82 16.65 5.18
N GLU A 57 -2.01 16.82 4.62
CA GLU A 57 -2.97 15.71 4.46
C GLU A 57 -2.48 14.74 3.38
N ALA A 58 -1.97 15.24 2.26
CA ALA A 58 -1.38 14.39 1.21
C ALA A 58 -0.20 13.55 1.73
N GLU A 59 0.75 14.16 2.45
CA GLU A 59 1.86 13.44 3.08
C GLU A 59 1.37 12.39 4.08
N LYS A 60 0.29 12.69 4.82
CA LYS A 60 -0.29 11.77 5.80
C LYS A 60 -0.94 10.56 5.11
N ILE A 61 -1.70 10.76 4.04
CA ILE A 61 -2.33 9.69 3.26
C ILE A 61 -1.27 8.75 2.70
N ILE A 62 -0.26 9.27 2.01
CA ILE A 62 0.81 8.46 1.41
C ILE A 62 1.64 7.74 2.47
N LYS A 63 1.97 8.42 3.58
CA LYS A 63 2.63 7.78 4.74
C LYS A 63 1.79 6.65 5.34
N ASN A 64 0.47 6.79 5.35
CA ASN A 64 -0.43 5.76 5.86
C ASN A 64 -0.51 4.57 4.90
N LEU A 65 -0.50 4.80 3.58
CA LEU A 65 -0.39 3.77 2.55
C LEU A 65 0.92 2.98 2.73
N ILE A 66 2.06 3.65 2.74
CA ILE A 66 3.39 3.02 2.92
C ILE A 66 3.43 2.19 4.21
N LYS A 67 2.96 2.75 5.34
CA LYS A 67 2.95 2.02 6.63
C LYS A 67 2.06 0.78 6.59
N THR A 68 1.00 0.81 5.80
CA THR A 68 0.06 -0.30 5.66
C THR A 68 0.72 -1.41 4.84
N VAL A 69 1.31 -1.09 3.70
CA VAL A 69 2.06 -2.04 2.85
C VAL A 69 3.24 -2.66 3.61
N ILE A 70 4.05 -1.86 4.31
CA ILE A 70 5.19 -2.38 5.11
C ILE A 70 4.72 -3.37 6.17
N LYS A 71 3.66 -3.04 6.92
CA LYS A 71 3.14 -3.93 7.95
C LYS A 71 2.61 -5.24 7.36
N LEU A 72 1.93 -5.16 6.22
CA LEU A 72 1.43 -6.33 5.51
C LEU A 72 2.57 -7.26 5.07
N ALA A 73 3.63 -6.69 4.49
CA ALA A 73 4.82 -7.42 4.07
C ALA A 73 5.55 -8.08 5.24
N ILE A 74 5.66 -7.39 6.38
CA ILE A 74 6.27 -7.95 7.61
C ILE A 74 5.47 -9.14 8.12
N LEU A 75 4.13 -9.04 8.18
CA LEU A 75 3.27 -10.14 8.61
C LEU A 75 3.41 -11.35 7.69
N TYR A 76 3.37 -11.13 6.38
CA TYR A 76 3.50 -12.19 5.38
C TYR A 76 4.84 -12.93 5.52
N ARG A 77 5.96 -12.20 5.56
CA ARG A 77 7.30 -12.80 5.62
C ARG A 77 7.61 -13.51 6.92
N ASN A 78 7.06 -13.03 8.02
CA ASN A 78 7.23 -13.66 9.31
C ASN A 78 6.24 -14.81 9.54
N ASN A 79 5.56 -15.28 8.47
CA ASN A 79 4.57 -16.36 8.52
C ASN A 79 3.54 -16.16 9.64
N GLN A 80 3.11 -14.91 9.83
CA GLN A 80 2.14 -14.57 10.89
C GLN A 80 0.72 -14.94 10.49
N PHE A 81 0.46 -15.08 9.18
CA PHE A 81 -0.86 -15.43 8.67
C PHE A 81 -1.17 -16.91 8.84
N ASN A 82 -2.39 -17.21 9.28
CA ASN A 82 -2.96 -18.55 9.21
C ASN A 82 -3.46 -18.89 7.79
N GLN A 83 -3.97 -20.11 7.57
CA GLN A 83 -4.41 -20.55 6.24
C GLN A 83 -5.54 -19.70 5.66
N ASP A 84 -6.52 -19.29 6.48
CA ASP A 84 -7.63 -18.45 6.04
C ASP A 84 -7.14 -17.04 5.65
N GLU A 85 -6.22 -16.47 6.43
CA GLU A 85 -5.59 -15.17 6.17
C GLU A 85 -4.71 -15.22 4.91
N LEU A 86 -4.01 -16.33 4.65
CA LEU A 86 -3.27 -16.54 3.40
C LEU A 86 -4.23 -16.65 2.20
N ALA A 87 -5.35 -17.36 2.32
CA ALA A 87 -6.35 -17.42 1.27
C ALA A 87 -6.98 -16.05 1.00
N LEU A 88 -7.24 -15.25 2.04
CA LEU A 88 -7.68 -13.86 1.91
C LEU A 88 -6.62 -12.98 1.24
N MET A 89 -5.34 -13.16 1.57
CA MET A 89 -4.23 -12.46 0.92
C MET A 89 -4.18 -12.75 -0.59
N GLU A 90 -4.33 -14.00 -1.01
CA GLU A 90 -4.36 -14.37 -2.43
C GLU A 90 -5.56 -13.77 -3.16
N LYS A 91 -6.73 -13.74 -2.51
CA LYS A 91 -7.89 -13.01 -3.05
C LYS A 91 -7.61 -11.51 -3.15
N PHE A 92 -6.95 -10.93 -2.15
CA PHE A 92 -6.64 -9.50 -2.11
C PHE A 92 -5.68 -9.12 -3.24
N LYS A 93 -4.62 -9.90 -3.47
CA LYS A 93 -3.71 -9.71 -4.61
C LYS A 93 -4.46 -9.72 -5.95
N LYS A 94 -5.34 -10.71 -6.17
CA LYS A 94 -6.18 -10.75 -7.38
C LYS A 94 -7.07 -9.52 -7.52
N LYS A 95 -7.60 -9.00 -6.40
CA LYS A 95 -8.44 -7.79 -6.39
C LYS A 95 -7.63 -6.54 -6.69
N VAL A 96 -6.42 -6.40 -6.13
CA VAL A 96 -5.49 -5.31 -6.43
C VAL A 96 -5.05 -5.35 -7.90
N HIS A 97 -4.76 -6.53 -8.44
CA HIS A 97 -4.46 -6.72 -9.85
C HIS A 97 -5.65 -6.28 -10.74
N GLN A 98 -6.86 -6.70 -10.41
CA GLN A 98 -8.08 -6.25 -11.10
C GLN A 98 -8.24 -4.71 -11.03
N LEU A 99 -8.03 -4.12 -9.86
CA LEU A 99 -8.08 -2.68 -9.66
C LEU A 99 -7.07 -1.96 -10.56
N ALA A 100 -5.82 -2.43 -10.59
CA ALA A 100 -4.75 -1.88 -11.42
C ALA A 100 -5.10 -1.91 -12.91
N MET A 101 -5.55 -3.06 -13.41
CA MET A 101 -6.02 -3.18 -14.81
C MET A 101 -7.18 -2.23 -15.11
N THR A 102 -8.10 -2.06 -14.17
CA THR A 102 -9.27 -1.17 -14.33
C THR A 102 -8.83 0.30 -14.39
N VAL A 103 -7.92 0.72 -13.50
CA VAL A 103 -7.35 2.08 -13.48
C VAL A 103 -6.73 2.42 -14.83
N VAL A 104 -5.91 1.52 -15.37
CA VAL A 104 -5.26 1.67 -16.67
C VAL A 104 -6.30 1.69 -17.80
N SER A 105 -7.24 0.74 -17.80
CA SER A 105 -8.23 0.62 -18.88
C SER A 105 -9.10 1.87 -19.00
N PHE A 106 -9.50 2.46 -17.86
CA PHE A 106 -10.28 3.70 -17.82
C PHE A 106 -9.51 4.92 -18.32
N TYR A 107 -8.17 4.89 -18.30
CA TYR A 107 -7.34 5.93 -18.89
C TYR A 107 -7.08 5.69 -20.38
N GLN A 108 -6.85 4.44 -20.79
CA GLN A 108 -6.48 4.09 -22.16
C GLN A 108 -7.66 4.05 -23.14
N VAL A 109 -8.87 3.80 -22.64
CA VAL A 109 -10.06 3.67 -23.48
C VAL A 109 -11.02 4.84 -23.22
N ASP A 110 -11.14 5.72 -24.21
CA ASP A 110 -12.00 6.90 -24.12
C ASP A 110 -13.45 6.53 -23.78
N TYR A 111 -14.09 7.39 -22.98
CA TYR A 111 -15.50 7.27 -22.56
C TYR A 111 -15.87 6.00 -21.76
N THR A 112 -14.89 5.26 -21.23
CA THR A 112 -15.16 4.07 -20.39
C THR A 112 -15.10 4.32 -18.89
N PHE A 113 -14.57 5.45 -18.45
CA PHE A 113 -14.39 5.76 -17.04
C PHE A 113 -15.73 5.77 -16.28
N ASP A 114 -15.81 4.96 -15.22
CA ASP A 114 -16.90 4.95 -14.25
C ASP A 114 -16.35 5.06 -12.82
N ARG A 115 -16.56 6.23 -12.20
CA ARG A 115 -16.14 6.52 -10.82
C ARG A 115 -16.74 5.55 -9.80
N ASN A 116 -17.95 5.05 -10.00
CA ASN A 116 -18.61 4.15 -9.06
C ASN A 116 -18.00 2.74 -9.14
N VAL A 117 -17.64 2.28 -10.34
CA VAL A 117 -16.94 1.00 -10.51
C VAL A 117 -15.59 1.04 -9.80
N LEU A 118 -14.81 2.11 -10.01
CA LEU A 118 -13.49 2.25 -9.40
C LEU A 118 -13.58 2.44 -7.87
N SER A 119 -14.50 3.28 -7.40
CA SER A 119 -14.77 3.47 -5.97
C SER A 119 -15.17 2.15 -5.30
N ARG A 120 -16.03 1.35 -5.92
CA ARG A 120 -16.41 0.02 -5.41
C ARG A 120 -15.21 -0.92 -5.31
N LEU A 121 -14.37 -1.01 -6.34
CA LEU A 121 -13.18 -1.88 -6.33
C LEU A 121 -12.21 -1.49 -5.21
N LEU A 122 -12.01 -0.18 -4.99
CA LEU A 122 -11.20 0.33 -3.90
C LEU A 122 -11.78 -0.03 -2.53
N ASN A 123 -13.09 0.08 -2.35
CA ASN A 123 -13.76 -0.31 -1.12
C ASN A 123 -13.70 -1.84 -0.89
N GLU A 124 -13.81 -2.66 -1.93
CA GLU A 124 -13.58 -4.11 -1.82
C GLU A 124 -12.15 -4.41 -1.34
N CYS A 125 -11.13 -3.74 -1.89
CA CYS A 125 -9.76 -3.82 -1.40
C CYS A 125 -9.66 -3.42 0.09
N ARG A 126 -10.35 -2.34 0.50
CA ARG A 126 -10.36 -1.85 1.88
C ARG A 126 -10.88 -2.92 2.85
N GLU A 127 -12.04 -3.50 2.55
CA GLU A 127 -12.69 -4.48 3.43
C GLU A 127 -11.87 -5.78 3.53
N MET A 128 -11.30 -6.24 2.41
CA MET A 128 -10.41 -7.40 2.42
C MET A 128 -9.17 -7.14 3.27
N LEU A 129 -8.58 -5.95 3.17
CA LEU A 129 -7.41 -5.58 3.95
C LEU A 129 -7.72 -5.51 5.44
N HIS A 130 -8.90 -5.01 5.84
CA HIS A 130 -9.36 -5.06 7.23
C HIS A 130 -9.45 -6.48 7.76
N GLN A 131 -10.01 -7.41 6.98
CA GLN A 131 -10.09 -8.82 7.38
C GLN A 131 -8.71 -9.44 7.56
N ILE A 132 -7.78 -9.19 6.63
CA ILE A 132 -6.41 -9.71 6.68
C ILE A 132 -5.66 -9.24 7.95
N ILE A 133 -5.83 -7.97 8.34
CA ILE A 133 -5.05 -7.40 9.44
C ILE A 133 -5.73 -7.51 10.81
N GLN A 134 -7.00 -7.93 10.86
CA GLN A 134 -7.86 -7.89 12.04
C GLN A 134 -7.24 -8.53 13.29
N ARG A 135 -6.55 -9.66 13.11
CA ARG A 135 -5.96 -10.43 14.22
C ARG A 135 -4.58 -9.93 14.67
N HIS A 136 -3.95 -9.09 13.85
CA HIS A 136 -2.52 -8.79 13.92
C HIS A 136 -2.22 -7.34 14.25
N LEU A 137 -3.09 -6.43 13.83
CA LEU A 137 -2.84 -5.00 13.89
C LEU A 137 -3.85 -4.28 14.77
N THR A 138 -3.45 -3.10 15.25
CA THR A 138 -4.26 -2.30 16.17
C THR A 138 -5.27 -1.44 15.43
N ALA A 139 -6.25 -0.88 16.15
CA ALA A 139 -7.20 0.10 15.63
C ALA A 139 -6.52 1.27 14.87
N LYS A 140 -5.30 1.65 15.27
CA LYS A 140 -4.49 2.65 14.57
C LYS A 140 -4.16 2.23 13.13
N SER A 141 -3.91 0.95 12.86
CA SER A 141 -3.70 0.46 11.50
C SER A 141 -5.01 0.46 10.71
N HIS A 142 -6.13 0.08 11.31
CA HIS A 142 -7.45 0.16 10.66
C HIS A 142 -7.79 1.61 10.27
N GLY A 143 -7.55 2.57 11.17
CA GLY A 143 -7.74 3.99 10.84
C GLY A 143 -6.82 4.50 9.71
N ARG A 144 -5.64 3.89 9.52
CA ARG A 144 -4.77 4.20 8.37
C ARG A 144 -5.32 3.65 7.07
N VAL A 145 -5.85 2.42 7.10
CA VAL A 145 -6.54 1.80 5.95
C VAL A 145 -7.70 2.68 5.52
N ASN A 146 -8.57 3.07 6.46
CA ASN A 146 -9.68 3.99 6.17
C ASN A 146 -9.18 5.30 5.57
N ASN A 147 -8.24 6.00 6.21
CA ASN A 147 -7.74 7.28 5.70
C ASN A 147 -7.19 7.19 4.25
N VAL A 148 -6.60 6.07 3.87
CA VAL A 148 -6.11 5.85 2.49
C VAL A 148 -7.27 5.60 1.53
N PHE A 149 -8.13 4.62 1.83
CA PHE A 149 -9.18 4.19 0.91
C PHE A 149 -10.35 5.18 0.86
N ASP A 150 -10.65 5.88 1.94
CA ASP A 150 -11.68 6.94 1.95
C ASP A 150 -11.29 8.07 1.01
N HIS A 151 -10.00 8.42 0.91
CA HIS A 151 -9.53 9.41 -0.06
C HIS A 151 -9.58 8.87 -1.50
N PHE A 152 -8.94 7.73 -1.77
CA PHE A 152 -8.82 7.26 -3.15
C PHE A 152 -10.14 6.74 -3.73
N SER A 153 -11.11 6.35 -2.90
CA SER A 153 -12.44 5.93 -3.36
C SER A 153 -13.47 7.06 -3.41
N ASP A 154 -13.08 8.30 -3.08
CA ASP A 154 -13.96 9.47 -3.20
C ASP A 154 -14.33 9.70 -4.67
N CYS A 155 -15.63 9.67 -4.98
CA CYS A 155 -16.12 9.77 -6.35
C CYS A 155 -15.80 11.14 -6.99
N GLU A 156 -15.69 12.20 -6.19
CA GLU A 156 -15.32 13.53 -6.68
C GLU A 156 -13.83 13.62 -6.99
N PHE A 157 -12.97 13.02 -6.14
CA PHE A 157 -11.55 12.85 -6.44
C PHE A 157 -11.34 12.06 -7.73
N LEU A 158 -12.02 10.90 -7.87
CA LEU A 158 -11.92 10.07 -9.06
C LEU A 158 -12.40 10.82 -10.31
N ALA A 159 -13.51 11.56 -10.22
CA ALA A 159 -14.01 12.37 -11.33
C ALA A 159 -13.03 13.48 -11.74
N ALA A 160 -12.37 14.13 -10.77
CA ALA A 160 -11.35 15.13 -11.05
C ALA A 160 -10.10 14.52 -11.69
N LEU A 161 -9.64 13.38 -11.17
CA LEU A 161 -8.45 12.66 -11.66
C LEU A 161 -8.61 12.23 -13.13
N TYR A 162 -9.79 11.73 -13.50
CA TYR A 162 -10.10 11.25 -14.86
C TYR A 162 -10.72 12.31 -15.77
N ASN A 163 -10.78 13.59 -15.35
CA ASN A 163 -11.27 14.65 -16.23
C ASN A 163 -10.29 14.87 -17.40
N PRO A 164 -10.69 14.61 -18.67
CA PRO A 164 -9.78 14.70 -19.82
C PRO A 164 -9.34 16.13 -20.13
N PHE A 165 -10.05 17.13 -19.59
CA PHE A 165 -9.74 18.56 -19.71
C PHE A 165 -9.15 19.15 -18.41
N GLY A 166 -8.94 18.33 -17.39
CA GLY A 166 -8.40 18.73 -16.10
C GLY A 166 -6.87 18.79 -16.09
N THR A 167 -6.33 19.42 -15.04
CA THR A 167 -4.88 19.51 -14.78
C THR A 167 -4.24 18.17 -14.43
N TYR A 168 -5.06 17.18 -14.04
CA TYR A 168 -4.61 15.84 -13.63
C TYR A 168 -4.19 14.94 -14.79
N LYS A 169 -4.52 15.25 -16.05
CA LYS A 169 -4.26 14.36 -17.20
C LYS A 169 -2.79 13.90 -17.30
N PRO A 170 -1.76 14.76 -17.17
CA PRO A 170 -0.37 14.32 -17.22
C PRO A 170 0.02 13.45 -16.02
N HIS A 171 -0.58 13.69 -14.85
CA HIS A 171 -0.36 12.88 -13.65
C HIS A 171 -0.99 11.50 -13.79
N LEU A 172 -2.23 11.42 -14.28
CA LEU A 172 -2.92 10.16 -14.54
C LEU A 172 -2.18 9.32 -15.59
N GLN A 173 -1.62 9.95 -16.62
CA GLN A 173 -0.78 9.26 -17.60
C GLN A 173 0.41 8.56 -16.93
N LYS A 174 1.22 9.31 -16.17
CA LYS A 174 2.39 8.76 -15.48
C LYS A 174 2.01 7.68 -14.47
N LEU A 175 0.90 7.88 -13.76
CA LEU A 175 0.36 6.89 -12.84
C LEU A 175 0.03 5.58 -13.57
N CYS A 176 -0.64 5.65 -14.73
CA CYS A 176 -0.99 4.48 -15.52
C CYS A 176 0.24 3.81 -16.16
N GLU A 177 1.23 4.59 -16.60
CA GLU A 177 2.52 4.05 -17.08
C GLU A 177 3.24 3.27 -15.98
N GLY A 178 3.32 3.82 -14.77
CA GLY A 178 3.91 3.12 -13.61
C GLY A 178 3.13 1.87 -13.22
N ILE A 179 1.80 1.93 -13.17
CA ILE A 179 0.95 0.78 -12.87
C ILE A 179 1.11 -0.32 -13.93
N ASN A 180 1.15 0.01 -15.22
CA ASN A 180 1.40 -0.97 -16.28
C ASN A 180 2.75 -1.65 -16.12
N LYS A 181 3.79 -0.87 -15.82
CA LYS A 181 5.12 -1.44 -15.58
C LYS A 181 5.11 -2.41 -14.38
N MET A 182 4.41 -2.07 -13.30
CA MET A 182 4.24 -2.99 -12.15
C MET A 182 3.46 -4.26 -12.54
N LEU A 183 2.44 -4.15 -13.40
CA LEU A 183 1.68 -5.29 -13.94
C LEU A 183 2.57 -6.21 -14.77
N ASP A 184 3.37 -5.65 -15.68
CA ASP A 184 4.27 -6.38 -16.57
C ASP A 184 5.39 -7.11 -15.80
N GLU A 185 5.89 -6.49 -14.72
CA GLU A 185 6.92 -7.07 -13.85
C GLU A 185 6.36 -8.07 -12.83
N GLY A 186 5.03 -8.20 -12.71
CA GLY A 186 4.38 -9.06 -11.70
C GLY A 186 4.54 -8.54 -10.26
N ASN A 187 4.72 -7.24 -10.09
CA ASN A 187 5.00 -6.55 -8.83
C ASN A 187 3.74 -6.01 -8.13
N ILE A 188 2.53 -6.36 -8.61
CA ILE A 188 1.23 -5.85 -8.13
C ILE A 188 0.23 -6.94 -7.77
#